data_AF-A0A3D0W920-F1
#
_entry.id   AF-A0A3D0W920-F1
#
_cell.length_a   1.000
_cell.length_b   1.000
_cell.length_c   1.000
_cell.angle_alpha   90.00
_cell.angle_beta   90.00
_cell.angle_gamma   90.00
#
_symmetry.space_group_name_H-M   'P 1'
#
loop_
_entity.id
_entity.type
_entity.pdbx_description
1 polymer ?
#
loop_
_entity_poly.entity_id
_entity_poly.type
_entity_poly.pdbx_seq_one_letter_code
_entity_poly.pdbx_strand_id
1 'polypeptide(L)'
;MMSSIVKFSIRYTGVIIGLACISIIFGLYQITRSPLNVFPEFSPTQVIIQTESPGLSADLVESLVTQPIEKNLGGTIGIETFRSQSIPGLSVITIIFDENTDIF
;
A
#
# COMPACT_ATOMS: atom_id res chain seq x y z
N MET A 1 -42.76 11.60 4.87
CA MET A 1 -41.56 11.78 4.00
C MET A 1 -41.40 10.63 3.01
N MET A 2 -41.28 9.37 3.46
CA MET A 2 -41.12 8.21 2.57
C MET A 2 -42.26 8.06 1.54
N SER A 3 -43.52 8.27 1.95
CA SER A 3 -44.66 8.24 1.03
C SER A 3 -44.62 9.31 -0.07
N SER A 4 -43.90 10.41 0.14
CA SER A 4 -43.74 11.47 -0.86
C SER A 4 -42.72 11.06 -1.94
N ILE A 5 -41.65 10.38 -1.52
CA ILE A 5 -40.63 9.82 -2.43
C ILE A 5 -41.26 8.73 -3.30
N VAL A 6 -42.04 7.82 -2.70
CA VAL A 6 -42.73 6.75 -3.46
C VAL A 6 -43.72 7.33 -4.47
N LYS A 7 -44.51 8.34 -4.09
CA LYS A 7 -45.44 9.02 -5.01
C LYS A 7 -44.71 9.74 -6.14
N PHE A 8 -43.58 10.39 -5.84
CA PHE A 8 -42.72 11.00 -6.85
C PHE A 8 -42.17 9.93 -7.80
N SER A 9 -41.80 8.77 -7.26
CA SER A 9 -41.26 7.68 -8.05
C SER A 9 -42.26 7.07 -9.02
N ILE A 10 -43.53 6.94 -8.61
CA ILE A 10 -44.61 6.43 -9.45
C ILE A 10 -45.07 7.48 -10.47
N ARG A 11 -44.90 8.78 -10.17
CA ARG A 11 -45.26 9.87 -11.09
C ARG A 11 -44.26 9.99 -12.25
N TYR A 12 -42.98 9.76 -12.00
CA TYR A 12 -41.90 9.88 -12.99
C TYR A 12 -41.26 8.52 -13.34
N THR A 13 -42.10 7.50 -13.53
CA THR A 13 -41.65 6.12 -13.79
C THR A 13 -40.65 6.00 -14.93
N GLY A 14 -40.84 6.74 -16.03
CA GLY A 14 -39.89 6.74 -17.15
C GLY A 14 -38.50 7.26 -16.80
N VAL A 15 -38.42 8.32 -15.98
CA VAL A 15 -37.14 8.88 -15.49
C VAL A 15 -36.43 7.89 -14.59
N ILE A 16 -37.17 7.20 -13.72
CA ILE A 16 -36.60 6.21 -12.79
C ILE A 16 -36.13 4.97 -13.50
N ILE A 17 -36.86 4.48 -14.49
CA ILE A 17 -36.42 3.37 -15.32
C ILE A 17 -35.14 3.77 -16.09
N GLY A 18 -35.10 4.99 -16.64
CA GLY A 18 -33.91 5.52 -17.31
C GLY A 18 -32.69 5.56 -16.38
N LEU A 19 -32.85 6.08 -15.16
CA LEU A 19 -31.80 6.11 -14.15
C LEU A 19 -31.36 4.69 -13.75
N ALA A 20 -32.30 3.76 -13.57
CA ALA A 20 -31.99 2.37 -13.25
C ALA A 20 -31.16 1.70 -14.35
N CYS A 21 -31.51 1.91 -15.63
CA CYS A 21 -30.73 1.39 -16.75
C CYS A 21 -29.32 1.98 -16.80
N ILE A 22 -29.17 3.30 -16.57
CA ILE A 22 -27.85 3.95 -16.50
C ILE A 22 -27.02 3.36 -15.36
N SER A 23 -27.60 3.17 -14.17
CA SER A 23 -26.91 2.56 -13.03
C SER A 23 -26.46 1.12 -13.33
N ILE A 24 -27.27 0.33 -14.04
CA ILE A 24 -26.90 -1.03 -14.45
C ILE A 24 -25.73 -1.01 -15.44
N ILE A 25 -25.79 -0.17 -16.47
CA ILE A 25 -24.72 -0.04 -17.47
C ILE A 25 -23.41 0.43 -16.81
N PHE A 26 -23.50 1.42 -15.92
CA PHE A 26 -22.35 1.90 -15.16
C PHE A 26 -21.78 0.81 -14.24
N GLY A 27 -22.63 0.05 -13.56
CA GLY A 27 -22.22 -1.08 -12.73
C GLY A 27 -21.48 -2.16 -13.52
N LEU A 28 -22.01 -2.56 -14.69
CA LEU A 28 -21.36 -3.53 -15.58
C LEU A 28 -19.99 -3.03 -16.08
N TYR A 29 -19.90 -1.75 -16.42
CA TYR A 29 -18.64 -1.14 -16.83
C TYR A 29 -17.60 -1.12 -15.68
N GLN A 30 -18.02 -0.83 -14.46
CA GLN A 30 -17.13 -0.84 -13.30
C GLN A 30 -16.70 -2.26 -12.92
N ILE A 31 -17.60 -3.26 -12.99
CA ILE A 31 -17.26 -4.66 -12.70
C ILE A 31 -16.17 -5.18 -13.63
N THR A 32 -16.24 -4.84 -14.92
CA THR A 32 -15.22 -5.26 -15.90
C THR A 32 -13.87 -4.56 -15.72
N ARG A 33 -13.82 -3.45 -14.98
CA ARG A 33 -12.60 -2.66 -14.70
C ARG A 33 -12.07 -2.81 -13.28
N SER A 34 -12.83 -3.42 -12.39
CA SER A 34 -12.41 -3.58 -11.00
C SER A 34 -11.24 -4.56 -10.93
N PRO A 35 -10.13 -4.20 -10.29
CA PRO A 35 -9.04 -5.14 -10.08
C PRO A 35 -9.55 -6.31 -9.24
N LEU A 36 -9.35 -7.52 -9.76
CA LEU A 36 -9.67 -8.75 -9.03
C LEU A 36 -8.47 -9.08 -8.14
N ASN A 37 -8.53 -8.64 -6.88
CA ASN A 37 -7.55 -9.03 -5.88
C ASN A 37 -8.01 -10.33 -5.22
N VAL A 38 -7.38 -11.45 -5.59
CA VAL A 38 -7.69 -12.80 -5.08
C VAL A 38 -7.26 -12.95 -3.61
N PHE A 39 -6.29 -12.15 -3.19
CA PHE A 39 -5.84 -12.05 -1.81
C PHE A 39 -5.87 -10.58 -1.39
N PRO A 40 -6.33 -10.26 -0.17
CA PRO A 40 -6.07 -8.95 0.39
C PRO A 40 -4.55 -8.77 0.54
N GLU A 41 -4.07 -7.53 0.52
CA GLU A 41 -2.66 -7.26 0.76
C GLU A 41 -2.33 -7.61 2.22
N PHE A 42 -1.52 -8.65 2.41
CA PHE A 42 -0.98 -9.07 3.71
C PHE A 42 0.45 -8.58 3.93
N SER A 43 1.04 -7.91 2.94
CA SER A 43 2.42 -7.45 3.00
C SER A 43 2.50 -6.23 3.90
N PRO A 44 3.31 -6.27 4.98
CA PRO A 44 3.52 -5.08 5.79
C PRO A 44 4.22 -4.00 4.94
N THR A 45 3.93 -2.75 5.28
CA THR A 45 4.59 -1.59 4.69
C THR A 45 6.09 -1.65 4.97
N GLN A 46 6.91 -1.90 3.94
CA GLN A 46 8.34 -2.07 4.11
C GLN A 46 9.16 -1.37 3.02
N VAL A 47 10.34 -0.87 3.41
CA VAL A 47 11.33 -0.27 2.50
C VAL A 47 12.63 -1.05 2.60
N ILE A 48 13.22 -1.38 1.46
CA ILE A 48 14.49 -2.11 1.38
C ILE A 48 15.56 -1.18 0.84
N ILE A 49 16.62 -0.98 1.63
CA ILE A 49 17.80 -0.21 1.26
C ILE A 49 18.93 -1.20 0.99
N GLN A 50 19.38 -1.26 -0.26
CA GLN A 50 20.50 -2.09 -0.68
C GLN A 50 21.70 -1.18 -0.96
N THR A 51 22.84 -1.48 -0.36
CA THR A 51 24.08 -0.71 -0.53
C THR A 51 25.21 -1.65 -0.91
N GLU A 52 25.70 -1.50 -2.13
CA GLU A 52 26.85 -2.24 -2.63
C GLU A 52 28.15 -1.64 -2.09
N SER A 53 29.05 -2.48 -1.60
CA SER A 53 30.32 -2.07 -0.99
C SER A 53 31.45 -3.04 -1.36
N PRO A 54 31.75 -3.16 -2.67
CA PRO A 54 32.69 -4.15 -3.17
C PRO A 54 34.07 -3.98 -2.53
N GLY A 55 34.67 -5.11 -2.12
CA GLY A 55 35.98 -5.13 -1.47
C GLY A 55 35.97 -5.02 0.06
N LEU A 56 34.80 -4.76 0.68
CA LEU A 56 34.65 -4.84 2.13
C LEU A 56 34.29 -6.26 2.58
N SER A 57 34.90 -6.72 3.67
CA SER A 57 34.45 -7.93 4.39
C SER A 57 33.12 -7.68 5.09
N ALA A 58 32.40 -8.74 5.47
CA ALA A 58 31.10 -8.62 6.14
C ALA A 58 31.17 -7.74 7.41
N ASP A 59 32.21 -7.88 8.23
CA ASP A 59 32.40 -7.07 9.44
C ASP A 59 32.60 -5.58 9.15
N LEU A 60 33.31 -5.28 8.04
CA LEU A 60 33.53 -3.91 7.59
C LEU A 60 32.26 -3.31 6.98
N VAL A 61 31.48 -4.09 6.23
CA VAL A 61 30.17 -3.66 5.72
C VAL A 61 29.24 -3.31 6.89
N GLU A 62 29.18 -4.18 7.90
CA GLU A 62 28.37 -3.96 9.09
C GLU A 62 28.75 -2.66 9.81
N SER A 63 30.05 -2.48 10.09
CA SER A 63 30.53 -1.35 10.89
C SER A 63 30.55 -0.02 10.13
N LEU A 64 30.83 -0.04 8.82
CA LEU A 64 31.04 1.17 8.02
C LEU A 64 29.79 1.58 7.22
N VAL A 65 28.85 0.66 6.98
CA VAL A 65 27.69 0.90 6.11
C VAL A 65 26.40 0.66 6.87
N THR A 66 26.19 -0.57 7.36
CA THR A 66 24.91 -0.98 7.97
C THR A 66 24.61 -0.21 9.25
N GLN A 67 25.52 -0.21 10.23
CA GLN A 67 25.33 0.47 11.52
C GLN A 67 25.13 1.98 11.39
N PRO A 68 25.92 2.71 10.57
CA PRO A 68 25.67 4.13 10.34
C PRO A 68 24.30 4.40 9.73
N ILE A 69 23.86 3.60 8.76
CA ILE A 69 22.55 3.81 8.12
C ILE A 69 21.43 3.56 9.14
N GLU A 70 21.49 2.46 9.89
CA GLU A 70 20.50 2.16 10.94
C GLU A 70 20.47 3.25 12.02
N LYS A 71 21.63 3.73 12.47
CA LYS A 71 21.70 4.77 13.50
C LYS A 71 21.09 6.10 13.03
N ASN A 72 21.25 6.45 11.75
CA ASN A 72 20.64 7.66 11.19
C ASN A 72 19.12 7.47 11.01
N LEU A 73 18.67 6.27 10.64
CA LEU A 73 17.25 5.97 10.41
C LEU A 73 16.48 5.65 11.68
N GLY A 74 17.15 5.26 12.77
CA GLY A 74 16.51 4.90 14.05
C GLY A 74 15.75 6.03 14.75
N GLY A 75 15.89 7.27 14.28
CA GLY A 75 15.09 8.41 14.72
C GLY A 75 13.83 8.68 13.89
N THR A 76 13.55 7.88 12.86
CA THR A 76 12.43 8.09 11.95
C THR A 76 11.12 7.63 12.59
N ILE A 77 10.10 8.47 12.52
CA ILE A 77 8.77 8.19 13.07
C ILE A 77 8.08 7.13 12.21
N GLY A 78 7.39 6.17 12.85
CA GLY A 78 6.59 5.16 12.16
C GLY A 78 7.34 3.87 11.82
N ILE A 79 8.62 3.73 12.20
CA ILE A 79 9.35 2.47 12.07
C ILE A 79 8.99 1.53 13.24
N GLU A 80 8.57 0.31 12.91
CA GLU A 80 8.32 -0.76 13.89
C GLU A 80 9.60 -1.56 14.16
N THR A 81 10.29 -2.02 13.11
CA THR A 81 11.51 -2.82 13.25
C THR A 81 12.46 -2.66 12.08
N PHE A 82 13.76 -2.78 12.37
CA PHE A 82 14.82 -2.96 11.40
C PHE A 82 15.18 -4.44 11.25
N ARG A 83 15.49 -4.87 10.04
CA ARG A 83 16.10 -6.17 9.74
C ARG A 83 17.24 -5.95 8.76
N SER A 84 18.47 -6.12 9.19
CA SER A 84 19.66 -5.94 8.37
C SER A 84 20.40 -7.26 8.14
N GLN A 85 21.06 -7.33 6.99
CA GLN A 85 21.95 -8.40 6.61
C GLN A 85 23.19 -7.80 5.93
N SER A 86 24.35 -8.08 6.51
CA SER A 86 25.66 -7.65 6.01
C SER A 86 26.42 -8.87 5.50
N ILE A 87 26.65 -8.90 4.19
CA ILE A 87 27.48 -9.92 3.53
C ILE A 87 28.67 -9.24 2.85
N PRO A 88 29.75 -9.98 2.51
CA PRO A 88 30.89 -9.37 1.83
C PRO A 88 30.45 -8.66 0.55
N GLY A 89 30.76 -7.37 0.44
CA GLY A 89 30.39 -6.58 -0.72
C GLY A 89 28.96 -6.01 -0.74
N LEU A 90 28.09 -6.33 0.23
CA LEU A 90 26.68 -5.90 0.18
C LEU A 90 26.04 -5.76 1.57
N SER A 91 25.37 -4.63 1.78
CA SER A 91 24.46 -4.39 2.91
C SER A 91 23.01 -4.38 2.42
N VAL A 92 22.13 -5.10 3.09
CA VAL A 92 20.68 -5.10 2.84
C VAL A 92 19.97 -4.74 4.14
N ILE A 93 19.25 -3.63 4.17
CA ILE A 93 18.48 -3.16 5.32
C ILE A 93 17.01 -3.10 4.94
N THR A 94 16.19 -3.88 5.63
CA THR A 94 14.74 -3.90 5.49
C THR A 94 14.13 -3.18 6.69
N ILE A 95 13.36 -2.13 6.40
CA ILE A 95 12.65 -1.31 7.38
C ILE A 95 11.18 -1.67 7.29
N ILE A 96 10.59 -2.08 8.41
CA ILE A 96 9.16 -2.38 8.51
C ILE A 96 8.51 -1.21 9.26
N PHE A 97 7.48 -0.63 8.66
CA PHE A 97 6.70 0.49 9.19
C PHE A 97 5.40 0.01 9.84
N ASP A 98 4.87 0.83 10.75
CA ASP A 98 3.54 0.65 11.32
C ASP A 98 2.46 0.68 10.23
N GLU A 99 1.40 -0.11 10.38
CA GLU A 99 0.27 -0.25 9.45
C GLU A 99 -0.38 1.10 9.06
N ASN A 100 -0.26 2.13 9.91
CA ASN A 100 -0.84 3.46 9.66
C ASN A 100 0.12 4.42 8.94
N THR A 101 1.33 3.98 8.60
CA THR A 101 2.34 4.83 7.96
C THR A 101 2.17 4.79 6.45
N ASP A 102 1.87 5.94 5.85
CA ASP A 102 1.91 6.10 4.41
C ASP A 102 3.36 6.30 3.95
N ILE A 103 3.84 5.41 3.07
CA ILE A 103 5.20 5.46 2.52
C ILE A 103 5.22 5.98 1.07
N PHE A 104 4.07 6.39 0.51
CA PHE A 104 3.94 6.86 -0.87
C PHE A 104 3.67 8.36 -0.99
#